data_AF-A0A8C5E7Z0-F1
#
_entry.id   AF-A0A8C5E7Z0-F1
#
_cell.length_a   1.000
_cell.length_b   1.000
_cell.length_c   1.000
_cell.angle_alpha   90.00
_cell.angle_beta   90.00
_cell.angle_gamma   90.00
#
_symmetry.space_group_name_H-M   'P 1'
#
loop_
_entity.id
_entity.type
_entity.pdbx_description
1 polymer ?
#
loop_
_entity_poly.entity_id
_entity_poly.type
_entity_poly.pdbx_seq_one_letter_code
_entity_poly.pdbx_strand_id
1 'polypeptide(L)' 'MGTLFGMLNKCLLGLGFFQMNFGDKMVEPVVIMLFWLLIWFLGIQALGLVGTLCIVIIYIQK' A
#
# COMPACT_ATOMS: atom_id res chain seq x y z
N MET A 1 21.50 1.88 11.68
CA MET A 1 20.46 1.30 10.80
C MET A 1 19.13 2.08 10.91
N GLY A 2 19.13 3.43 10.97
CA GLY A 2 17.91 4.16 11.35
C GLY A 2 17.82 5.65 11.04
N THR A 3 18.68 6.23 10.21
CA THR A 3 18.63 7.67 9.89
C THR A 3 17.54 8.00 8.86
N LEU A 4 17.37 7.19 7.81
CA LEU A 4 16.36 7.46 6.78
C LEU A 4 14.95 7.23 7.28
N PHE A 5 14.71 6.11 7.97
CA PHE A 5 13.37 5.73 8.43
C PHE A 5 12.86 6.68 9.53
N GLY A 6 13.73 7.08 10.46
CA GLY A 6 13.38 8.06 11.50
C GLY A 6 13.15 9.48 10.97
N MET A 7 13.87 9.90 9.92
CA MET A 7 13.66 11.22 9.30
C MET A 7 12.41 11.26 8.43
N LEU A 8 12.10 10.15 7.75
CA LEU A 8 10.86 9.97 7.00
C LEU A 8 9.64 9.95 7.94
N ASN A 9 9.74 9.30 9.10
CA ASN A 9 8.70 9.33 10.14
C ASN A 9 8.45 10.76 10.65
N LYS A 10 9.51 11.52 10.95
CA LYS A 10 9.40 12.94 11.35
C LYS A 10 8.78 13.82 10.25
N CYS A 11 9.10 13.57 8.98
CA CYS A 11 8.55 14.33 7.86
C CYS A 11 7.06 14.01 7.63
N LEU A 12 6.66 12.74 7.76
CA LEU A 12 5.26 12.31 7.68
C LEU A 12 4.39 12.89 8.81
N LEU A 13 4.94 12.94 10.03
CA LEU A 13 4.33 13.64 11.17
C LEU A 13 4.07 15.12 10.87
N GLY A 14 5.02 15.79 10.20
CA GLY A 14 4.90 17.20 9.83
C GLY A 14 3.86 17.47 8.73
N LEU A 15 3.51 16.47 7.91
CA LEU A 15 2.51 16.58 6.84
C LEU A 15 1.07 16.31 7.31
N GLY A 16 0.85 16.03 8.61
CA GLY A 16 -0.48 15.85 9.17
C GLY A 16 -1.02 14.42 9.11
N PHE A 17 -0.17 13.43 8.77
CA PHE A 17 -0.54 12.02 8.97
C PHE A 17 -0.56 11.75 10.47
N PHE A 18 -1.77 11.63 11.03
CA PHE A 18 -1.98 11.34 12.44
C PHE A 18 -1.22 10.07 12.80
N GLN A 19 -0.17 10.23 13.62
CA GLN A 19 0.57 9.11 14.19
C GLN A 19 -0.46 8.28 14.96
N MET A 20 -0.86 7.14 14.42
CA MET A 20 -1.74 6.21 15.12
C MET A 20 -0.88 5.58 16.23
N ASN A 21 -0.76 6.30 17.34
CA ASN A 21 -0.15 5.80 18.57
C ASN A 21 -1.09 4.76 19.17
N PHE A 22 -1.06 3.56 18.61
CA PHE A 22 -1.57 2.37 19.26
C PHE A 22 -0.55 1.98 20.34
N GLY A 23 -1.02 1.89 21.59
CA GLY A 23 -0.19 1.81 22.80
C GLY A 23 1.04 0.91 22.71
N ASP A 24 2.14 1.40 23.29
CA ASP A 24 3.44 0.76 23.56
C ASP A 24 4.21 0.12 22.38
N LYS A 25 3.61 -0.04 21.19
CA LYS A 25 4.30 -0.53 20.00
C LYS A 25 4.05 0.42 18.83
N MET A 26 4.99 1.34 18.61
CA MET A 26 5.02 2.21 17.43
C MET A 26 5.15 1.37 16.16
N VAL A 27 4.02 0.97 15.58
CA VAL A 27 3.97 0.61 14.16
C VAL A 27 4.07 1.92 13.39
N GLU A 28 5.17 2.07 12.67
CA GLU A 28 5.53 3.33 12.05
C GLU A 28 4.51 3.68 10.95
N PRO A 29 3.92 4.89 10.94
CA PRO A 29 2.82 5.25 10.03
C PRO A 29 3.21 5.11 8.55
N VAL A 30 4.50 5.27 8.25
CA VAL A 30 5.07 5.02 6.92
C VAL A 30 4.90 3.58 6.45
N VAL A 31 5.00 2.60 7.35
CA VAL A 31 4.83 1.17 7.02
C VAL A 31 3.40 0.93 6.61
N ILE A 32 2.42 1.49 7.32
CA ILE A 32 1.00 1.34 7.00
C ILE A 32 0.69 1.94 5.63
N MET A 33 1.19 3.15 5.34
CA MET A 33 1.00 3.80 4.04
C MET A 33 1.66 3.01 2.91
N LEU A 34 2.87 2.50 3.13
CA LEU A 34 3.56 1.63 2.17
C LEU A 34 2.77 0.35 1.93
N PHE A 35 2.28 -0.29 2.99
CA PHE A 35 1.52 -1.53 2.90
C PHE A 35 0.20 -1.31 2.15
N TRP A 36 -0.47 -0.19 2.41
CA TRP A 36 -1.70 0.20 1.70
C TRP A 36 -1.45 0.42 0.20
N LEU A 37 -0.36 1.09 -0.15
CA LEU A 37 0.03 1.35 -1.54
C LEU A 37 0.44 0.06 -2.26
N LEU A 38 1.17 -0.83 -1.59
CA LEU A 38 1.52 -2.16 -2.08
C LEU A 38 0.28 -3.02 -2.32
N ILE A 39 -0.67 -3.05 -1.39
CA ILE A 39 -1.95 -3.75 -1.54
C ILE A 39 -2.74 -3.19 -2.71
N TRP A 40 -2.80 -1.87 -2.86
CA TRP A 40 -3.49 -1.21 -3.97
C TRP A 40 -2.87 -1.60 -5.32
N PHE A 41 -1.54 -1.57 -5.40
CA PHE A 41 -0.81 -1.93 -6.61
C PHE A 41 -0.96 -3.41 -6.98
N LEU A 42 -0.84 -4.29 -5.99
CA LEU A 42 -1.00 -5.73 -6.18
C LEU A 42 -2.45 -6.10 -6.53
N GLY A 43 -3.42 -5.47 -5.87
CA GLY A 43 -4.84 -5.69 -6.10
C GLY A 43 -5.27 -5.27 -7.50
N ILE A 44 -4.85 -4.08 -7.97
CA ILE A 44 -5.15 -3.63 -9.34
C ILE A 44 -4.52 -4.55 -10.38
N GLN A 45 -3.30 -5.03 -10.18
CA GLN A 45 -2.67 -5.98 -11.13
C GLN A 45 -3.43 -7.30 -11.20
N ALA A 46 -3.84 -7.86 -10.06
CA ALA A 46 -4.61 -9.10 -10.02
C ALA A 46 -5.99 -8.92 -10.68
N LEU A 47 -6.67 -7.81 -10.40
CA LEU A 47 -7.96 -7.45 -11.01
C LEU A 47 -7.84 -7.21 -12.52
N GLY A 48 -6.76 -6.58 -12.97
CA GLY A 48 -6.47 -6.38 -14.39
C GLY A 48 -6.24 -7.71 -15.11
N LEU A 49 -5.40 -8.58 -14.54
CA LEU A 49 -5.09 -9.89 -15.13
C LEU A 49 -6.35 -10.77 -15.23
N VAL A 50 -7.14 -10.88 -14.15
CA VAL A 50 -8.38 -11.67 -14.18
C VAL A 50 -9.40 -11.08 -15.15
N GLY A 51 -9.51 -9.75 -15.22
CA GLY A 51 -10.39 -9.06 -16.17
C GLY A 51 -10.02 -9.35 -17.62
N THR A 52 -8.72 -9.26 -17.96
CA THR A 52 -8.24 -9.59 -19.30
C THR A 52 -8.49 -11.04 -19.66
N LEU A 53 -8.20 -11.99 -18.75
CA LEU A 53 -8.47 -13.41 -18.96
C LEU A 53 -9.97 -13.67 -19.22
N CYS A 54 -10.85 -13.04 -18.43
CA CYS A 54 -12.30 -13.19 -18.57
C CYS A 54 -12.80 -12.69 -19.94
N ILE A 55 -12.31 -11.52 -20.39
CA ILE A 55 -12.65 -10.96 -21.71
C ILE A 55 -12.17 -11.89 -22.83
N VAL A 56 -10.94 -12.40 -22.75
CA VAL A 56 -10.37 -13.32 -23.75
C VAL A 56 -11.19 -14.60 -23.87
N ILE A 57 -11.62 -15.18 -22.74
CA ILE A 57 -12.43 -16.41 -22.75
C ILE A 57 -13.77 -16.17 -23.42
N ILE A 58 -14.44 -15.05 -23.12
CA ILE A 58 -15.71 -14.68 -23.77
C ILE A 58 -15.51 -14.45 -25.27
N TYR A 59 -14.42 -13.80 -25.66
CA TYR A 59 -14.13 -13.53 -27.07
C TYR A 59 -13.84 -14.80 -27.87
N ILE A 60 -13.14 -15.78 -27.30
CA ILE A 60 -12.82 -17.06 -27.96
C ILE A 60 -14.02 -18.01 -28.03
N GLN A 61 -14.88 -18.02 -27.01
CA GLN A 61 -16.10 -18.85 -27.02
C GLN A 61 -17.26 -18.26 -27.81
N LYS A 62 -17.13 -17.03 -28.31
CA LYS A 62 -18.11 -16.36 -29.16
C LYS A 62 -17.80 -16.59 -30.63
#